data_AF-A0A1H3VN88-F1
#
_entry.id   AF-A0A1H3VN88-F1
#
_cell.length_a   1.000
_cell.length_b   1.000
_cell.length_c   1.000
_cell.angle_alpha   90.00
_cell.angle_beta   90.00
_cell.angle_gamma   90.00
#
_symmetry.space_group_name_H-M   'P 1'
#
loop_
_entity.id
_entity.type
_entity.pdbx_description
1 polymer ?
#
loop_
_entity_poly.entity_id
_entity_poly.type
_entity_poly.pdbx_seq_one_letter_code
_entity_poly.pdbx_strand_id
1 'polypeptide(L)'
;MASQELNQALWNAANVMRSTMSADEYKDYLLGMIFYKYLSDRQLYAVVDLLEDRQPESLDEAQQLYEEARQGEDWDDLKAELEENYSFAIEPQYTFTALYNEINNKTFTTDHLRQTMRDIEQGGEAIRGQKLYEDLFEDFDIDSKSLGTTPAKRNAMLSDVIKELAQIDFTQYGADALGDAYEYLIGQFAAGSGKKAGEFFTPQAVSELITRIVTKGKEGEPAFSIYDKIIAELIQGYSV
;
A
#
# COMPACT_ATOMS: atom_id res chain seq x y z
N MET A 1 -0.43 3.96 -21.34
CA MET A 1 0.82 4.69 -21.06
C MET A 1 1.03 4.76 -19.56
N ALA A 2 0.12 5.37 -18.78
CA ALA A 2 0.17 5.36 -17.30
C ALA A 2 0.42 3.97 -16.66
N SER A 3 -0.35 2.94 -17.04
CA SER A 3 -0.17 1.58 -16.50
C SER A 3 1.22 0.96 -16.76
N GLN A 4 1.92 1.33 -17.85
CA GLN A 4 3.27 0.82 -18.10
C GLN A 4 4.33 1.48 -17.22
N GLU A 5 4.20 2.77 -16.96
CA GLU A 5 5.11 3.52 -16.07
C GLU A 5 4.94 3.07 -14.62
N LEU A 6 3.69 2.90 -14.17
CA LEU A 6 3.38 2.30 -12.87
C LEU A 6 4.01 0.91 -12.74
N ASN A 7 3.74 0.01 -13.68
CA ASN A 7 4.30 -1.35 -13.65
C ASN A 7 5.83 -1.36 -13.65
N GLN A 8 6.47 -0.44 -14.39
CA GLN A 8 7.92 -0.33 -14.40
C GLN A 8 8.49 0.13 -13.06
N ALA A 9 7.88 1.14 -12.42
CA ALA A 9 8.30 1.62 -11.11
C ALA A 9 8.11 0.55 -10.02
N LEU A 10 6.96 -0.13 -10.02
CA LEU A 10 6.70 -1.28 -9.14
C LEU A 10 7.73 -2.39 -9.33
N TRP A 11 8.12 -2.66 -10.58
CA TRP A 11 9.14 -3.65 -10.89
C TRP A 11 10.55 -3.22 -10.45
N ASN A 12 10.88 -1.94 -10.56
CA ASN A 12 12.15 -1.42 -10.06
C ASN A 12 12.25 -1.59 -8.54
N ALA A 13 11.19 -1.23 -7.80
CA ALA A 13 11.10 -1.47 -6.37
C ALA A 13 11.25 -2.96 -6.02
N ALA A 14 10.62 -3.85 -6.80
CA ALA A 14 10.80 -5.30 -6.66
C ALA A 14 12.25 -5.75 -6.91
N ASN A 15 12.93 -5.18 -7.90
CA ASN A 15 14.31 -5.55 -8.22
C ASN A 15 15.29 -5.22 -7.09
N VAL A 16 15.04 -4.16 -6.32
CA VAL A 16 15.83 -3.82 -5.13
C VAL A 16 15.81 -4.99 -4.14
N MET A 17 14.63 -5.48 -3.77
CA MET A 17 14.47 -6.57 -2.79
C MET A 17 14.88 -7.95 -3.34
N ARG A 18 14.62 -8.22 -4.62
CA ARG A 18 14.95 -9.49 -5.30
C ARG A 18 16.44 -9.83 -5.31
N SER A 19 17.28 -8.83 -5.13
CA SER A 19 18.73 -9.03 -5.04
C SER A 19 19.14 -9.76 -3.74
N THR A 20 18.31 -9.71 -2.69
CA THR A 20 18.64 -10.27 -1.38
C THR A 20 17.67 -11.34 -0.89
N MET A 21 16.45 -11.44 -1.44
CA MET A 21 15.43 -12.39 -0.98
C MET A 21 14.57 -12.96 -2.11
N SER A 22 13.88 -14.06 -1.82
CA SER A 22 13.03 -14.80 -2.78
C SER A 22 11.66 -14.14 -3.01
N ALA A 23 10.96 -14.51 -4.08
CA ALA A 23 9.61 -14.01 -4.41
C ALA A 23 8.58 -14.22 -3.31
N ASP A 24 8.67 -15.34 -2.59
CA ASP A 24 7.79 -15.59 -1.45
C ASP A 24 8.11 -14.69 -0.25
N GLU A 25 9.31 -14.14 -0.16
CA GLU A 25 9.72 -13.28 0.97
C GLU A 25 9.48 -11.80 0.67
N TYR A 26 9.94 -11.27 -0.48
CA TYR A 26 9.80 -9.83 -0.72
C TYR A 26 8.37 -9.39 -1.07
N LYS A 27 7.47 -10.32 -1.42
CA LYS A 27 6.08 -9.99 -1.77
C LYS A 27 5.40 -9.25 -0.62
N ASP A 28 5.58 -9.69 0.62
CA ASP A 28 4.84 -9.16 1.77
C ASP A 28 5.34 -7.75 2.11
N TYR A 29 6.66 -7.55 2.01
CA TYR A 29 7.25 -6.22 2.13
C TYR A 29 6.80 -5.28 1.00
N LEU A 30 6.87 -5.71 -0.26
CA LEU A 30 6.56 -4.82 -1.37
C LEU A 30 5.08 -4.44 -1.41
N LEU A 31 4.17 -5.41 -1.23
CA LEU A 31 2.73 -5.16 -1.19
C LEU A 31 2.37 -4.24 -0.01
N GLY A 32 2.91 -4.50 1.18
CA GLY A 32 2.70 -3.63 2.34
C GLY A 32 3.17 -2.19 2.08
N MET A 33 4.36 -2.00 1.50
CA MET A 33 4.86 -0.64 1.17
C MET A 33 4.00 0.07 0.12
N ILE A 34 3.46 -0.66 -0.86
CA ILE A 34 2.59 -0.08 -1.88
C ILE A 34 1.24 0.33 -1.28
N PHE A 35 0.67 -0.51 -0.39
CA PHE A 35 -0.55 -0.15 0.31
C PHE A 35 -0.38 1.13 1.12
N TYR A 36 0.71 1.20 1.90
CA TYR A 36 1.05 2.36 2.68
C TYR A 36 1.25 3.60 1.81
N LYS A 37 1.98 3.49 0.69
CA LYS A 37 2.12 4.57 -0.31
C LYS A 37 0.77 5.07 -0.80
N TYR A 38 -0.10 4.14 -1.22
CA TYR A 38 -1.43 4.46 -1.73
C TYR A 38 -2.27 5.24 -0.71
N LEU A 39 -2.33 4.76 0.54
CA LEU A 39 -3.05 5.44 1.62
C LEU A 39 -2.47 6.83 1.89
N SER A 40 -1.14 6.93 1.97
CA SER A 40 -0.47 8.20 2.22
C SER A 40 -0.74 9.24 1.13
N ASP A 41 -0.68 8.84 -0.15
CA ASP A 41 -0.95 9.74 -1.27
C ASP A 41 -2.40 10.25 -1.24
N ARG A 42 -3.33 9.33 -0.97
CA ARG A 42 -4.76 9.65 -0.90
C ARG A 42 -5.08 10.61 0.24
N GLN A 43 -4.52 10.38 1.43
CA GLN A 43 -4.70 11.30 2.54
C GLN A 43 -4.08 12.66 2.27
N LEU A 44 -2.90 12.75 1.65
CA LEU A 44 -2.30 14.04 1.28
C LEU A 44 -3.18 14.84 0.31
N TYR A 45 -3.75 14.19 -0.70
CA TYR A 45 -4.70 14.86 -1.59
C TYR A 45 -5.99 15.27 -0.86
N ALA A 46 -6.49 14.42 0.04
CA ALA A 46 -7.66 14.74 0.86
C ALA A 46 -7.40 15.94 1.79
N VAL A 47 -6.19 16.08 2.33
CA VAL A 47 -5.83 17.24 3.17
C VAL A 47 -5.99 18.54 2.39
N VAL A 48 -5.48 18.62 1.15
CA VAL A 48 -5.60 19.84 0.34
C VAL A 48 -7.05 20.10 -0.07
N ASP A 49 -7.81 19.05 -0.38
CA ASP A 49 -9.23 19.14 -0.70
C ASP A 49 -10.03 19.67 0.50
N LEU A 50 -9.80 19.14 1.70
CA LEU A 50 -10.49 19.53 2.93
C LEU A 50 -10.14 20.95 3.41
N LEU A 51 -8.88 21.36 3.27
CA LEU A 51 -8.42 22.67 3.75
C LEU A 51 -8.66 23.79 2.73
N GLU A 52 -8.54 23.49 1.43
CA GLU A 52 -8.49 24.52 0.38
C GLU A 52 -9.48 24.30 -0.79
N ASP A 53 -10.31 23.24 -0.77
CA ASP A 53 -11.30 22.93 -1.82
C ASP A 53 -10.68 22.85 -3.23
N ARG A 54 -9.49 22.23 -3.31
CA ARG A 54 -8.74 22.04 -4.56
C ARG A 54 -7.85 20.81 -4.51
N GLN A 55 -7.31 20.44 -5.67
CA GLN A 55 -6.26 19.43 -5.79
C GLN A 55 -4.87 20.06 -5.58
N PRO A 56 -3.91 19.33 -4.99
CA PRO A 56 -2.53 19.78 -4.90
C PRO A 56 -1.85 19.77 -6.28
N GLU A 57 -0.85 20.63 -6.47
CA GLU A 57 0.05 20.60 -7.63
C GLU A 57 1.08 19.47 -7.50
N SER A 58 1.41 19.06 -6.27
CA SER A 58 2.32 17.95 -5.98
C SER A 58 2.11 17.35 -4.59
N LEU A 59 2.59 16.12 -4.39
CA LEU A 59 2.64 15.50 -3.05
C LEU A 59 3.49 16.29 -2.05
N ASP A 60 4.55 16.98 -2.51
CA ASP A 60 5.41 17.80 -1.65
C ASP A 60 4.69 19.05 -1.14
N GLU A 61 3.88 19.69 -1.98
CA GLU A 61 3.02 20.81 -1.57
C GLU A 61 1.98 20.35 -0.56
N ALA A 62 1.29 19.24 -0.85
CA ALA A 62 0.32 18.66 0.06
C ALA A 62 0.94 18.31 1.42
N GLN A 63 2.16 17.77 1.41
CA GLN A 63 2.92 17.45 2.63
C GLN A 63 3.21 18.70 3.46
N GLN A 64 3.65 19.79 2.83
CA GLN A 64 3.92 21.06 3.52
C GLN A 64 2.65 21.61 4.17
N LEU A 65 1.54 21.64 3.44
CA LEU A 65 0.26 22.09 3.97
C LEU A 65 -0.18 21.23 5.16
N TYR A 66 0.03 19.91 5.09
CA TYR A 66 -0.35 19.01 6.18
C TYR A 66 0.51 19.22 7.44
N GLU A 67 1.81 19.46 7.28
CA GLU A 67 2.72 19.81 8.37
C GLU A 67 2.37 21.16 9.02
N GLU A 68 1.93 22.14 8.24
CA GLU A 68 1.45 23.44 8.72
C GLU A 68 0.14 23.29 9.50
N ALA A 69 -0.84 22.56 8.94
CA ALA A 69 -2.13 22.30 9.58
C ALA A 69 -1.97 21.61 10.94
N ARG A 70 -0.96 20.75 11.09
CA ARG A 70 -0.64 20.07 12.36
C ARG A 70 -0.31 21.02 13.52
N GLN A 71 0.17 22.21 13.21
CA GLN A 71 0.50 23.27 14.18
C GLN A 71 -0.62 24.31 14.30
N GLY A 72 -1.67 24.21 13.46
CA GLY A 72 -2.79 25.14 13.40
C GLY A 72 -3.95 24.76 14.31
N GLU A 73 -4.98 25.61 14.29
CA GLU A 73 -6.21 25.40 15.08
C GLU A 73 -7.13 24.36 14.45
N ASP A 74 -7.04 24.15 13.13
CA ASP A 74 -7.90 23.23 12.36
C ASP A 74 -7.47 21.75 12.44
N TRP A 75 -6.40 21.44 13.18
CA TRP A 75 -5.83 20.08 13.23
C TRP A 75 -6.83 19.03 13.70
N ASP A 76 -7.57 19.31 14.77
CA ASP A 76 -8.47 18.31 15.36
C ASP A 76 -9.63 17.97 14.41
N ASP A 77 -10.17 18.98 13.70
CA ASP A 77 -11.23 18.80 12.72
C ASP A 77 -10.71 18.08 11.45
N LEU A 78 -9.55 18.49 10.93
CA LEU A 78 -8.91 17.82 9.80
C LEU A 78 -8.63 16.35 10.10
N LYS A 79 -8.08 16.06 11.29
CA LYS A 79 -7.77 14.69 11.72
C LYS A 79 -9.04 13.86 11.83
N ALA A 80 -10.13 14.41 12.37
CA ALA A 80 -11.40 13.72 12.49
C ALA A 80 -11.99 13.37 11.11
N GLU A 81 -11.94 14.28 10.15
CA GLU A 81 -12.40 14.04 8.78
C GLU A 81 -11.55 12.97 8.07
N LEU A 82 -10.23 12.95 8.28
CA LEU A 82 -9.37 11.88 7.77
C LEU A 82 -9.70 10.52 8.42
N GLU A 83 -9.90 10.50 9.74
CA GLU A 83 -10.29 9.28 10.46
C GLU A 83 -11.67 8.76 10.04
N GLU A 84 -12.63 9.63 9.74
CA GLU A 84 -13.95 9.23 9.24
C GLU A 84 -13.84 8.59 7.84
N ASN A 85 -13.06 9.20 6.95
CA ASN A 85 -12.94 8.77 5.56
C ASN A 85 -12.02 7.54 5.36
N TYR A 86 -10.98 7.41 6.18
CA TYR A 86 -9.94 6.38 6.02
C TYR A 86 -9.84 5.42 7.20
N SER A 87 -10.66 5.58 8.24
CA SER A 87 -10.53 4.89 9.53
C SER A 87 -9.29 5.27 10.36
N PHE A 88 -8.34 6.02 9.82
CA PHE A 88 -7.17 6.53 10.54
C PHE A 88 -6.60 7.77 9.84
N ALA A 89 -5.89 8.59 10.58
CA ALA A 89 -5.09 9.68 10.04
C ALA A 89 -3.60 9.37 10.22
N ILE A 90 -2.84 9.32 9.12
CA ILE A 90 -1.38 9.22 9.20
C ILE A 90 -0.87 10.55 9.72
N GLU A 91 -0.11 10.57 10.82
CA GLU A 91 0.52 11.80 11.29
C GLU A 91 1.46 12.38 10.21
N PRO A 92 1.57 13.70 10.03
CA PRO A 92 2.31 14.32 8.93
C PRO A 92 3.76 13.84 8.80
N GLN A 93 4.46 13.60 9.92
CA GLN A 93 5.83 13.09 9.93
C GLN A 93 5.98 11.62 9.49
N TYR A 94 4.86 10.92 9.34
CA TYR A 94 4.78 9.49 9.02
C TYR A 94 4.14 9.24 7.66
N THR A 95 3.87 10.27 6.85
CA THR A 95 3.47 10.08 5.46
C THR A 95 4.63 9.52 4.65
N PHE A 96 4.31 8.87 3.53
CA PHE A 96 5.32 8.33 2.63
C PHE A 96 6.22 9.45 2.08
N THR A 97 5.62 10.60 1.76
CA THR A 97 6.33 11.80 1.31
C THR A 97 7.29 12.31 2.40
N ALA A 98 6.89 12.34 3.68
CA ALA A 98 7.77 12.69 4.78
C ALA A 98 8.96 11.72 4.90
N LEU A 99 8.71 10.40 4.86
CA LEU A 99 9.77 9.40 4.92
C LEU A 99 10.74 9.52 3.73
N TYR A 100 10.23 9.78 2.52
CA TYR A 100 11.06 10.04 1.35
C TYR A 100 11.93 11.30 1.54
N ASN A 101 11.37 12.36 2.12
CA ASN A 101 12.11 13.58 2.45
C ASN A 101 13.19 13.34 3.52
N GLU A 102 12.92 12.53 4.54
CA GLU A 102 13.93 12.11 5.52
C GLU A 102 15.08 11.32 4.88
N ILE A 103 14.79 10.46 3.90
CA ILE A 103 15.82 9.71 3.16
C ILE A 103 16.72 10.66 2.38
N ASN A 104 16.14 11.62 1.67
CA ASN A 104 16.88 12.64 0.92
C ASN A 104 17.74 13.52 1.84
N ASN A 105 17.26 13.77 3.06
CA ASN A 105 17.95 14.52 4.10
C ASN A 105 18.89 13.67 4.98
N LYS A 106 18.98 12.36 4.73
CA LYS A 106 19.82 11.40 5.49
C LYS A 106 19.47 11.30 6.98
N THR A 107 18.21 11.55 7.33
CA THR A 107 17.67 11.46 8.69
C THR A 107 16.73 10.27 8.90
N PHE A 108 16.40 9.55 7.82
CA PHE A 108 15.45 8.43 7.84
C PHE A 108 15.80 7.34 8.86
N THR A 109 14.79 6.92 9.62
CA THR A 109 14.89 5.78 10.53
C THR A 109 13.77 4.78 10.25
N THR A 110 14.08 3.50 10.45
CA THR A 110 13.08 2.42 10.31
C THR A 110 11.99 2.50 11.39
N ASP A 111 12.23 3.22 12.48
CA ASP A 111 11.27 3.35 13.57
C ASP A 111 10.02 4.13 13.16
N HIS A 112 10.17 5.14 12.29
CA HIS A 112 9.02 5.88 11.73
C HIS A 112 8.14 5.00 10.85
N LEU A 113 8.74 4.15 10.00
CA LEU A 113 7.99 3.18 9.20
C LEU A 113 7.24 2.18 10.11
N ARG A 114 7.91 1.67 11.16
CA ARG A 114 7.29 0.77 12.14
C ARG A 114 6.14 1.45 12.90
N GLN A 115 6.28 2.73 13.23
CA GLN A 115 5.22 3.50 13.89
C GLN A 115 4.01 3.62 12.96
N THR A 116 4.24 3.96 11.69
CA THR A 116 3.18 4.12 10.70
C THR A 116 2.37 2.84 10.50
N MET A 117 3.04 1.69 10.36
CA MET A 117 2.36 0.39 10.22
C MET A 117 1.44 0.10 11.41
N ARG A 118 1.93 0.34 12.63
CA ARG A 118 1.12 0.17 13.84
C ARG A 118 -0.07 1.12 13.89
N ASP A 119 0.10 2.37 13.47
CA ASP A 119 -0.97 3.36 13.49
C ASP A 119 -2.08 2.98 12.49
N ILE A 120 -1.72 2.45 11.32
CA ILE A 120 -2.67 1.92 10.34
C ILE A 120 -3.44 0.72 10.93
N GLU A 121 -2.75 -0.28 11.49
CA GLU A 121 -3.38 -1.48 12.06
C GLU A 121 -4.29 -1.18 13.26
N GLN A 122 -3.93 -0.16 14.03
CA GLN A 122 -4.72 0.30 15.17
C GLN A 122 -5.79 1.32 14.79
N GLY A 123 -5.83 1.72 13.52
CA GLY A 123 -6.83 2.60 12.95
C GLY A 123 -8.26 2.07 13.07
N GLY A 124 -9.18 2.97 13.35
CA GLY A 124 -10.60 2.75 13.14
C GLY A 124 -11.31 2.06 14.29
N GLU A 125 -12.63 2.11 14.20
CA GLU A 125 -13.49 1.33 15.08
C GLU A 125 -13.58 -0.12 14.63
N ALA A 126 -13.62 -1.03 15.60
CA ALA A 126 -13.79 -2.45 15.31
C ALA A 126 -15.23 -2.73 14.85
N ILE A 127 -15.39 -3.24 13.63
CA ILE A 127 -16.68 -3.68 13.09
C ILE A 127 -16.79 -5.18 13.35
N ARG A 128 -17.77 -5.58 14.17
CA ARG A 128 -17.96 -6.99 14.60
C ARG A 128 -16.74 -7.60 15.30
N GLY A 129 -15.97 -6.75 16.00
CA GLY A 129 -14.82 -7.18 16.78
C GLY A 129 -13.51 -7.29 15.99
N GLN A 130 -13.47 -6.84 14.74
CA GLN A 130 -12.25 -6.78 13.93
C GLN A 130 -12.06 -5.35 13.39
N LYS A 131 -10.84 -4.82 13.45
CA LYS A 131 -10.52 -3.54 12.80
C LYS A 131 -10.25 -3.75 11.31
N LEU A 132 -10.48 -2.70 10.51
CA LEU A 132 -10.39 -2.78 9.05
C LEU A 132 -8.99 -3.20 8.56
N TYR A 133 -7.95 -2.73 9.24
CA TYR A 133 -6.55 -2.99 8.89
C TYR A 133 -5.82 -3.86 9.91
N GLU A 134 -6.56 -4.57 10.76
CA GLU A 134 -5.97 -5.49 11.74
C GLU A 134 -5.10 -6.54 11.02
N ASP A 135 -3.91 -6.79 11.57
CA ASP A 135 -2.91 -7.76 11.07
C ASP A 135 -2.40 -7.53 9.63
N LEU A 136 -2.66 -6.36 9.04
CA LEU A 136 -2.28 -6.05 7.66
C LEU A 136 -0.77 -6.14 7.38
N PHE A 137 0.07 -5.81 8.36
CA PHE A 137 1.53 -5.83 8.24
C PHE A 137 2.16 -6.94 9.10
N GLU A 138 1.42 -7.98 9.46
CA GLU A 138 1.90 -9.07 10.33
C GLU A 138 3.18 -9.74 9.79
N ASP A 139 3.26 -9.90 8.47
CA ASP A 139 4.39 -10.53 7.77
C ASP A 139 5.50 -9.52 7.39
N PHE A 140 5.33 -8.23 7.72
CA PHE A 140 6.32 -7.18 7.48
C PHE A 140 7.29 -7.07 8.66
N ASP A 141 8.28 -7.97 8.73
CA ASP A 141 9.33 -7.89 9.75
C ASP A 141 10.46 -6.91 9.35
N ILE A 142 10.36 -5.66 9.82
CA ILE A 142 11.35 -4.61 9.57
C ILE A 142 12.76 -4.92 10.12
N ASP A 143 12.88 -5.88 11.04
CA ASP A 143 14.13 -6.31 11.64
C ASP A 143 14.70 -7.60 11.00
N SER A 144 14.00 -8.14 10.00
CA SER A 144 14.38 -9.34 9.27
C SER A 144 15.80 -9.26 8.69
N LYS A 145 16.54 -10.36 8.81
CA LYS A 145 17.87 -10.49 8.19
C LYS A 145 17.81 -10.51 6.67
N SER A 146 16.66 -10.81 6.08
CA SER A 146 16.45 -10.80 4.62
C SER A 146 16.49 -9.38 4.05
N LEU A 147 16.09 -8.36 4.83
CA LEU A 147 16.27 -6.95 4.49
C LEU A 147 17.73 -6.48 4.63
N GLY A 148 18.53 -7.18 5.43
CA GLY A 148 19.92 -6.83 5.66
C GLY A 148 20.46 -7.35 6.99
N THR A 149 21.73 -7.76 6.98
CA THR A 149 22.37 -8.36 8.17
C THR A 149 22.69 -7.37 9.30
N THR A 150 22.61 -6.06 9.05
CA THR A 150 22.84 -4.99 10.04
C THR A 150 21.73 -3.94 9.95
N PRO A 151 21.46 -3.17 11.02
CA PRO A 151 20.45 -2.10 10.97
C PRO A 151 20.69 -1.11 9.83
N ALA A 152 21.95 -0.74 9.58
CA ALA A 152 22.32 0.15 8.48
C ALA A 152 21.97 -0.44 7.10
N LYS A 153 22.14 -1.74 6.89
CA LYS A 153 21.77 -2.41 5.64
C LYS A 153 20.26 -2.50 5.45
N ARG A 154 19.51 -2.76 6.53
CA ARG A 154 18.04 -2.78 6.49
C ARG A 154 17.48 -1.39 6.17
N ASN A 155 18.00 -0.36 6.83
CA ASN A 155 17.65 1.02 6.56
C ASN A 155 17.96 1.41 5.09
N ALA A 156 19.12 1.01 4.56
CA ALA A 156 19.47 1.25 3.17
C ALA A 156 18.52 0.52 2.18
N MET A 157 18.23 -0.76 2.42
CA MET A 157 17.29 -1.55 1.61
C MET A 157 15.91 -0.88 1.55
N LEU A 158 15.33 -0.54 2.71
CA LEU A 158 14.02 0.11 2.79
C LEU A 158 14.06 1.51 2.18
N SER A 159 15.15 2.25 2.36
CA SER A 159 15.33 3.56 1.73
C SER A 159 15.31 3.47 0.20
N ASP A 160 16.00 2.48 -0.36
CA ASP A 160 16.06 2.31 -1.81
C ASP A 160 14.70 1.90 -2.39
N VAL A 161 13.96 1.03 -1.70
CA VAL A 161 12.57 0.71 -2.06
C VAL A 161 11.67 1.95 -2.00
N ILE A 162 11.77 2.75 -0.93
CA ILE A 162 10.97 3.97 -0.77
C ILE A 162 11.28 4.96 -1.91
N LYS A 163 12.54 5.12 -2.32
CA LYS A 163 12.91 5.99 -3.44
C LYS A 163 12.29 5.56 -4.77
N GLU A 164 12.28 4.25 -5.06
CA GLU A 164 11.69 3.72 -6.29
C GLU A 164 10.17 3.93 -6.30
N LEU A 165 9.50 3.66 -5.17
CA LEU A 165 8.05 3.85 -5.03
C LEU A 165 7.64 5.32 -4.96
N ALA A 166 8.50 6.23 -4.48
CA ALA A 166 8.24 7.67 -4.46
C ALA A 166 8.06 8.28 -5.86
N GLN A 167 8.52 7.60 -6.91
CA GLN A 167 8.31 8.03 -8.30
C GLN A 167 6.87 7.83 -8.79
N ILE A 168 6.06 7.11 -8.02
CA ILE A 168 4.66 6.84 -8.31
C ILE A 168 3.82 7.83 -7.51
N ASP A 169 2.85 8.48 -8.14
CA ASP A 169 1.75 9.18 -7.45
C ASP A 169 0.45 8.44 -7.75
N PHE A 170 -0.08 7.67 -6.78
CA PHE A 170 -1.27 6.84 -6.99
C PHE A 170 -2.54 7.63 -7.31
N THR A 171 -2.55 8.94 -7.02
CA THR A 171 -3.71 9.80 -7.30
C THR A 171 -3.81 10.19 -8.77
N GLN A 172 -2.71 10.08 -9.52
CA GLN A 172 -2.65 10.32 -10.97
C GLN A 172 -3.22 9.15 -11.79
N TYR A 173 -3.62 8.07 -11.11
CA TYR A 173 -4.19 6.87 -11.72
C TYR A 173 -5.65 6.70 -11.30
N GLY A 174 -6.38 5.85 -12.03
CA GLY A 174 -7.78 5.55 -11.74
C GLY A 174 -7.97 4.87 -10.38
N ALA A 175 -9.22 4.77 -9.92
CA ALA A 175 -9.57 4.12 -8.66
C ALA A 175 -9.04 2.66 -8.56
N ASP A 176 -8.94 1.97 -9.69
CA ASP A 176 -8.48 0.58 -9.77
C ASP A 176 -6.95 0.41 -9.73
N ALA A 177 -6.18 1.51 -9.69
CA ALA A 177 -4.72 1.48 -9.85
C ALA A 177 -3.98 0.62 -8.82
N LEU A 178 -4.45 0.61 -7.57
CA LEU A 178 -3.89 -0.27 -6.54
C LEU A 178 -4.15 -1.75 -6.85
N GLY A 179 -5.36 -2.07 -7.31
CA GLY A 179 -5.74 -3.41 -7.73
C GLY A 179 -4.92 -3.89 -8.92
N ASP A 180 -4.77 -3.05 -9.95
CA ASP A 180 -3.94 -3.32 -11.11
C ASP A 180 -2.47 -3.52 -10.74
N ALA A 181 -1.94 -2.70 -9.83
CA ALA A 181 -0.58 -2.83 -9.30
C ALA A 181 -0.36 -4.18 -8.59
N TYR A 182 -1.33 -4.59 -7.77
CA TYR A 182 -1.30 -5.85 -7.06
C TYR A 182 -1.38 -7.03 -8.03
N GLU A 183 -2.34 -6.99 -8.96
CA GLU A 183 -2.51 -8.05 -9.96
C GLU A 183 -1.24 -8.24 -10.79
N TYR A 184 -0.64 -7.14 -11.25
CA TYR A 184 0.63 -7.18 -11.96
C TYR A 184 1.73 -7.85 -11.13
N LEU A 185 1.92 -7.42 -9.88
CA LEU A 185 2.97 -7.95 -9.00
C LEU A 185 2.77 -9.41 -8.64
N ILE A 186 1.53 -9.82 -8.32
CA ILE A 186 1.20 -11.22 -8.04
C ILE A 186 1.51 -12.09 -9.26
N GLY A 187 1.17 -11.61 -10.47
CA GLY A 187 1.54 -12.28 -11.71
C GLY A 187 3.05 -12.45 -11.88
N GLN A 188 3.84 -11.42 -11.54
CA GLN A 188 5.30 -11.50 -11.55
C GLN A 188 5.85 -12.48 -10.50
N PHE A 189 5.27 -12.51 -9.29
CA PHE A 189 5.69 -13.42 -8.23
C PHE A 189 5.39 -14.88 -8.60
N ALA A 190 4.23 -15.15 -9.19
CA ALA A 190 3.85 -16.46 -9.70
C ALA A 190 4.80 -16.94 -10.80
N ALA A 191 5.19 -16.06 -11.73
CA ALA A 191 6.19 -16.39 -12.75
C ALA A 191 7.59 -16.65 -12.17
N GLY A 192 7.94 -15.97 -11.06
CA GLY A 192 9.24 -16.05 -10.41
C GLY A 192 9.41 -17.18 -9.40
N SER A 193 8.34 -17.72 -8.81
CA SER A 193 8.41 -18.66 -7.68
C SER A 193 8.75 -20.11 -8.07
N GLY A 194 8.60 -20.49 -9.34
CA GLY A 194 8.97 -21.82 -9.86
C GLY A 194 8.25 -23.02 -9.23
N LYS A 195 7.26 -22.79 -8.35
CA LYS A 195 6.48 -23.83 -7.68
C LYS A 195 5.52 -24.49 -8.67
N LYS A 196 5.55 -25.84 -8.73
CA LYS A 196 4.79 -26.65 -9.70
C LYS A 196 3.48 -27.26 -9.16
N ALA A 197 3.08 -26.98 -7.92
CA ALA A 197 1.83 -27.48 -7.34
C ALA A 197 1.38 -26.61 -6.15
N GLY A 198 0.22 -25.96 -6.27
CA GLY A 198 -0.42 -25.07 -5.30
C GLY A 198 -1.46 -24.16 -5.98
N GLU A 199 -2.30 -23.46 -5.22
CA GLU A 199 -3.35 -22.57 -5.74
C GLU A 199 -2.78 -21.60 -6.80
N PHE A 200 -3.33 -21.67 -8.01
CA PHE A 200 -2.82 -20.92 -9.16
C PHE A 200 -3.42 -19.52 -9.18
N PHE A 201 -2.58 -18.51 -9.42
CA PHE A 201 -3.04 -17.18 -9.83
C PHE A 201 -4.00 -17.31 -11.02
N THR A 202 -5.18 -16.72 -10.91
CA THR A 202 -6.18 -16.73 -11.98
C THR A 202 -5.90 -15.55 -12.91
N PRO A 203 -5.52 -15.77 -14.19
CA PRO A 203 -5.25 -14.67 -15.10
C PRO A 203 -6.45 -13.75 -15.29
N GLN A 204 -6.22 -12.44 -15.45
CA GLN A 204 -7.26 -11.40 -15.59
C GLN A 204 -8.38 -11.79 -16.55
N ALA A 205 -8.04 -12.27 -17.75
CA ALA A 205 -9.01 -12.62 -18.78
C ALA A 205 -9.96 -13.77 -18.35
N VAL A 206 -9.49 -14.67 -17.48
CA VAL A 206 -10.29 -15.74 -16.91
C VAL A 206 -11.19 -15.20 -15.80
N SER A 207 -10.66 -14.37 -14.90
CA SER A 207 -11.43 -13.69 -13.85
C SER A 207 -12.55 -12.84 -14.43
N GLU A 208 -12.25 -12.02 -15.45
CA GLU A 208 -13.23 -11.18 -16.14
C GLU A 208 -14.32 -12.01 -16.83
N LEU A 209 -13.94 -13.10 -17.50
CA LEU A 209 -14.89 -14.00 -18.13
C LEU A 209 -15.84 -14.63 -17.10
N ILE A 210 -15.32 -15.13 -15.98
CA ILE A 210 -16.11 -15.75 -14.91
C ILE A 210 -17.04 -14.70 -14.29
N THR A 211 -16.53 -13.51 -13.96
CA THR A 211 -17.33 -12.40 -13.42
C THR A 211 -18.48 -12.05 -14.36
N ARG A 212 -18.22 -11.84 -15.66
CA ARG A 212 -19.25 -11.56 -16.67
C ARG A 212 -20.30 -12.68 -16.78
N ILE A 213 -19.91 -13.94 -16.59
CA ILE A 213 -20.84 -15.07 -16.60
C ILE A 213 -21.73 -15.05 -15.34
N VAL A 214 -21.14 -14.84 -14.17
CA VAL A 214 -21.81 -14.88 -12.87
C VAL A 214 -22.72 -13.67 -12.64
N THR A 215 -22.34 -12.50 -13.14
CA THR A 215 -23.12 -11.24 -13.00
C THR A 215 -24.11 -11.00 -14.12
N LYS A 216 -24.16 -11.88 -15.14
CA LYS A 216 -25.02 -11.70 -16.30
C LYS A 216 -26.49 -11.50 -15.92
N GLY A 217 -27.07 -10.37 -16.34
CA GLY A 217 -28.46 -10.01 -16.08
C GLY A 217 -28.72 -9.44 -14.67
N LYS A 218 -27.66 -9.18 -13.90
CA LYS A 218 -27.70 -8.61 -12.55
C LYS A 218 -26.76 -7.40 -12.40
N GLU A 219 -26.29 -6.83 -13.50
CA GLU A 219 -25.27 -5.79 -13.53
C GLU A 219 -25.71 -4.47 -12.85
N GLY A 220 -27.02 -4.27 -12.67
CA GLY A 220 -27.61 -3.10 -12.01
C GLY A 220 -28.24 -3.38 -10.65
N GLU A 221 -28.09 -4.58 -10.09
CA GLU A 221 -28.62 -4.88 -8.75
C GLU A 221 -27.72 -4.25 -7.67
N PRO A 222 -28.25 -3.40 -6.77
CA PRO A 222 -27.44 -2.72 -5.76
C PRO A 222 -26.92 -3.65 -4.65
N ALA A 223 -27.43 -4.89 -4.59
CA ALA A 223 -27.02 -5.90 -3.64
C ALA A 223 -26.82 -7.24 -4.37
N PHE A 224 -25.56 -7.61 -4.57
CA PHE A 224 -25.15 -8.88 -5.16
C PHE A 224 -24.19 -9.59 -4.21
N SER A 225 -24.58 -10.76 -3.68
CA SER A 225 -23.72 -11.55 -2.80
C SER A 225 -22.80 -12.45 -3.63
N ILE A 226 -21.49 -12.25 -3.50
CA ILE A 226 -20.46 -13.10 -4.11
C ILE A 226 -19.91 -14.04 -3.04
N TYR A 227 -19.77 -15.31 -3.38
CA TYR A 227 -19.11 -16.30 -2.53
C TYR A 227 -18.03 -16.99 -3.36
N ASP A 228 -16.80 -16.92 -2.87
CA ASP A 228 -15.70 -17.72 -3.35
C ASP A 228 -15.19 -18.56 -2.18
N LYS A 229 -15.21 -19.87 -2.35
CA LYS A 229 -14.79 -20.83 -1.31
C LYS A 229 -13.27 -20.84 -1.13
N ILE A 230 -12.55 -20.37 -2.15
CA ILE A 230 -11.09 -20.29 -2.20
C ILE A 230 -10.79 -18.91 -2.81
N ILE A 231 -11.12 -17.84 -2.08
CA ILE A 231 -10.40 -16.59 -2.29
C ILE A 231 -8.95 -16.95 -2.01
N ALA A 232 -8.07 -16.83 -3.01
CA ALA A 232 -6.65 -17.05 -2.78
C ALA A 232 -6.20 -16.08 -1.69
N GLU A 233 -6.06 -16.57 -0.46
CA GLU A 233 -5.30 -15.91 0.59
C GLU A 233 -3.88 -15.82 0.03
N LEU A 234 -3.48 -14.62 -0.37
CA LEU A 234 -2.14 -14.37 -0.89
C LEU A 234 -1.05 -14.61 0.16
N ILE A 235 -1.41 -15.00 1.38
CA ILE A 235 -0.53 -15.11 2.52
C ILE A 235 -0.86 -16.39 3.30
N GLN A 236 0.13 -17.30 3.26
CA GLN A 236 0.42 -18.47 4.09
C GLN A 236 -0.57 -19.63 4.22
N GLY A 237 -0.01 -20.82 3.96
CA GLY A 237 -0.63 -22.08 4.37
C GLY A 237 -0.63 -22.22 5.89
N TYR A 238 -1.81 -22.44 6.44
CA TYR A 238 -1.96 -23.19 7.69
C TYR A 238 -3.01 -24.29 7.53
N SER A 239 -2.65 -25.47 8.00
CA SER A 239 -3.54 -26.60 8.19
C SER A 239 -4.65 -26.25 9.19
N VAL A 240 -5.87 -26.68 8.85
CA VAL A 240 -6.74 -27.41 9.80
C VAL A 240 -7.27 -28.65 9.10
#